data_AF-A0A2A6J6C6-F1
#
_entry.id   AF-A0A2A6J6C6-F1
#
_cell.length_a   1.000
_cell.length_b   1.000
_cell.length_c   1.000
_cell.angle_alpha   90.00
_cell.angle_beta   90.00
_cell.angle_gamma   90.00
#
_symmetry.space_group_name_H-M   'P 1'
#
loop_
_entity.id
_entity.type
_entity.pdbx_description
1 polymer ?
#
loop_
_entity_poly.entity_id
_entity_poly.type
_entity_poly.pdbx_seq_one_letter_code
_entity_poly.pdbx_strand_id
1 'polypeptide(L)'
;MVAVALDRQIARLSKILVDSEGITFDEAQARLRRLTLEIVVGDDAVTRAAHAAILTAVSVGSRTFVGGVRLVGAVEQRLNSTLPPGAQTLSGAAELVGASTFAGPPAQRIRIGATPQPPEEGLIWMWWSGWRAGVAPRCTPCDDGRNPLSGIAAGALAVGAAFDAVRGRAVEGSMEVDLWPTAAGEVPPVFADVFLPGAIWLVGLGNLGQAFLWALAALPYADPSDVELVLQDRDKVSEENWATSVLVRSEAYGELKTKVAAAWAEARGFDVRRVDRRLLAGDVLEDDDPRIALCGVDKIASRRLMAQTGFECIVDAGLGRKASDFNRYRVTIFDAQRSIARHFEGQADATDGNVIPDESAYHQLQNEVGTCGTAEVAGASVAAPHVSAITAAVAVSRLIAITSACACRVTEVRRLSERGPKAGPYATIQVRAVRHAGRPINFDTTTRSTCESLIHSIKS
;
A
#
# COMPACT_ATOMS: atom_id res chain seq x y z
N MET A 1 -2.50 37.76 9.29
CA MET A 1 -2.43 36.37 8.80
C MET A 1 -3.13 35.53 9.85
N VAL A 2 -4.31 35.00 9.58
CA VAL A 2 -5.06 34.19 10.55
C VAL A 2 -4.38 32.83 10.59
N ALA A 3 -3.81 32.44 11.73
CA ALA A 3 -3.24 31.10 11.92
C ALA A 3 -4.32 30.06 11.58
N VAL A 4 -4.04 29.19 10.62
CA VAL A 4 -4.97 28.11 10.27
C VAL A 4 -4.76 27.03 11.31
N ALA A 5 -5.79 26.70 12.09
CA ALA A 5 -5.67 25.63 13.07
C ALA A 5 -5.12 24.34 12.42
N LEU A 6 -4.18 23.66 13.09
CA LEU A 6 -3.56 22.43 12.60
C LEU A 6 -4.65 21.42 12.18
N ASP A 7 -4.69 21.12 10.89
CA ASP A 7 -5.55 20.09 10.35
C ASP A 7 -4.92 18.72 10.64
N ARG A 8 -5.47 18.04 11.64
CA ARG A 8 -4.99 16.74 12.12
C ARG A 8 -5.04 15.66 11.06
N GLN A 9 -5.91 15.79 10.04
CA GLN A 9 -5.94 14.84 8.94
C GLN A 9 -4.60 14.88 8.18
N ILE A 10 -4.09 16.07 7.86
CA ILE A 10 -2.90 16.24 7.02
C ILE A 10 -1.61 16.51 7.81
N ALA A 11 -1.68 16.57 9.14
CA ALA A 11 -0.54 16.84 10.01
C ALA A 11 0.63 15.86 9.81
N ARG A 12 0.34 14.55 9.66
CA ARG A 12 1.38 13.52 9.43
C ARG A 12 2.08 13.67 8.09
N LEU A 13 1.36 14.09 7.04
CA LEU A 13 1.95 14.35 5.73
C LEU A 13 2.72 15.67 5.72
N SER A 14 2.20 16.69 6.41
CA SER A 14 2.85 17.99 6.60
C SER A 14 4.21 17.82 7.28
N LYS A 15 4.29 16.92 8.26
CA LYS A 15 5.54 16.54 8.94
C LYS A 15 6.63 16.09 7.97
N ILE A 16 6.30 15.45 6.83
CA ILE A 16 7.28 15.12 5.79
C ILE A 16 7.97 16.38 5.28
N LEU A 17 7.18 17.39 4.93
CA LEU A 17 7.69 18.63 4.35
C LEU A 17 8.43 19.47 5.40
N VAL A 18 7.88 19.55 6.62
CA VAL A 18 8.53 20.25 7.74
C VAL A 18 9.90 19.64 8.02
N ASP A 19 9.97 18.33 8.29
CA ASP A 19 11.21 17.67 8.69
C ASP A 19 12.24 17.56 7.54
N SER A 20 11.80 17.57 6.27
CA SER A 20 12.71 17.39 5.12
C SER A 20 13.06 18.67 4.38
N GLU A 21 12.29 19.75 4.55
CA GLU A 21 12.43 21.00 3.80
C GLU A 21 12.54 22.24 4.73
N GLY A 22 12.36 22.08 6.05
CA GLY A 22 12.55 23.14 7.03
C GLY A 22 11.48 24.24 7.00
N ILE A 23 10.30 23.94 6.45
CA ILE A 23 9.18 24.87 6.36
C ILE A 23 8.24 24.76 7.56
N THR A 24 7.34 25.73 7.74
CA THR A 24 6.34 25.71 8.82
C THR A 24 5.20 24.73 8.54
N PHE A 25 4.46 24.32 9.58
CA PHE A 25 3.27 23.46 9.41
C PHE A 25 2.17 24.14 8.59
N ASP A 26 1.97 25.45 8.75
CA ASP A 26 1.02 26.23 7.94
C ASP A 26 1.41 26.23 6.46
N GLU A 27 2.70 26.48 6.17
CA GLU A 27 3.22 26.45 4.81
C GLU A 27 3.12 25.06 4.18
N ALA A 28 3.46 24.01 4.95
CA ALA A 28 3.35 22.63 4.52
C ALA A 28 1.90 22.26 4.18
N GLN A 29 0.94 22.56 5.06
CA GLN A 29 -0.48 22.30 4.82
C GLN A 29 -1.01 23.09 3.61
N ALA A 30 -0.66 24.38 3.50
CA ALA A 30 -1.05 25.22 2.37
C ALA A 30 -0.48 24.69 1.04
N ARG A 31 0.76 24.18 1.05
CA ARG A 31 1.36 23.54 -0.11
C ARG A 31 0.62 22.26 -0.48
N LEU A 32 0.39 21.35 0.48
CA LEU A 32 -0.32 20.08 0.24
C LEU A 32 -1.72 20.30 -0.33
N ARG A 33 -2.47 21.29 0.18
CA ARG A 33 -3.81 21.66 -0.33
C ARG A 33 -3.81 22.16 -1.78
N ARG A 34 -2.66 22.63 -2.29
CA ARG A 34 -2.49 23.03 -3.70
C ARG A 34 -2.05 21.88 -4.61
N LEU A 35 -1.57 20.78 -4.05
CA LEU A 35 -1.12 19.63 -4.85
C LEU A 35 -2.33 18.86 -5.37
N THR A 36 -2.44 18.78 -6.69
CA THR A 36 -3.45 18.01 -7.43
C THR A 36 -2.79 16.97 -8.32
N LEU A 37 -3.45 15.83 -8.49
CA LEU A 37 -2.97 14.72 -9.34
C LEU A 37 -3.99 14.41 -10.42
N GLU A 38 -3.56 14.33 -11.67
CA GLU A 38 -4.38 13.84 -12.77
C GLU A 38 -3.88 12.47 -13.24
N ILE A 39 -4.78 11.50 -13.24
CA ILE A 39 -4.54 10.14 -13.74
C ILE A 39 -5.14 10.03 -15.14
N VAL A 40 -4.27 9.89 -16.12
CA VAL A 40 -4.65 9.78 -17.54
C VAL A 40 -4.79 8.30 -17.89
N VAL A 41 -6.00 7.89 -18.25
CA VAL A 41 -6.36 6.50 -18.56
C VAL A 41 -6.47 6.28 -20.07
N GLY A 42 -5.63 5.40 -20.60
CA GLY A 42 -5.65 4.95 -21.98
C GLY A 42 -6.73 3.94 -22.30
N ASP A 43 -7.07 3.82 -23.58
CA ASP A 43 -8.14 2.93 -24.07
C ASP A 43 -7.80 1.43 -23.86
N ASP A 44 -6.51 1.09 -23.79
CA ASP A 44 -6.03 -0.28 -23.54
C ASP A 44 -5.79 -0.60 -22.06
N ALA A 45 -6.07 0.33 -21.14
CA ALA A 45 -5.91 0.15 -19.70
C ALA A 45 -7.04 -0.68 -19.06
N VAL A 46 -7.44 -1.77 -19.70
CA VAL A 46 -8.63 -2.60 -19.38
C VAL A 46 -8.35 -3.81 -18.49
N THR A 47 -7.09 -4.08 -18.17
CA THR A 47 -6.67 -5.30 -17.44
C THR A 47 -6.88 -5.16 -15.93
N ARG A 48 -6.78 -6.28 -15.20
CA ARG A 48 -6.88 -6.26 -13.73
C ARG A 48 -5.77 -5.47 -13.08
N ALA A 49 -4.53 -5.69 -13.53
CA ALA A 49 -3.39 -4.90 -13.10
C ALA A 49 -3.62 -3.40 -13.41
N ALA A 50 -4.19 -3.06 -14.56
CA ALA A 50 -4.46 -1.67 -14.91
C ALA A 50 -5.46 -1.01 -13.96
N HIS A 51 -6.62 -1.64 -13.74
CA HIS A 51 -7.64 -1.10 -12.85
C HIS A 51 -7.16 -1.06 -11.39
N ALA A 52 -6.43 -2.08 -10.94
CA ALA A 52 -5.83 -2.09 -9.60
C ALA A 52 -4.79 -0.97 -9.42
N ALA A 53 -4.01 -0.67 -10.45
CA ALA A 53 -3.06 0.45 -10.44
C ALA A 53 -3.77 1.79 -10.34
N ILE A 54 -4.80 2.02 -11.16
CA ILE A 54 -5.58 3.26 -11.16
C ILE A 54 -6.23 3.47 -9.79
N LEU A 55 -6.96 2.48 -9.29
CA LEU A 55 -7.70 2.61 -8.03
C LEU A 55 -6.77 2.75 -6.82
N THR A 56 -5.62 2.08 -6.83
CA THR A 56 -4.60 2.28 -5.80
C THR A 56 -4.02 3.69 -5.89
N ALA A 57 -3.71 4.17 -7.10
CA ALA A 57 -3.20 5.52 -7.30
C ALA A 57 -4.21 6.59 -6.87
N VAL A 58 -5.52 6.38 -7.08
CA VAL A 58 -6.57 7.26 -6.57
C VAL A 58 -6.63 7.22 -5.04
N SER A 59 -6.77 6.02 -4.47
CA SER A 59 -6.93 5.84 -3.02
C SER A 59 -5.76 6.48 -2.25
N VAL A 60 -4.54 6.11 -2.63
CA VAL A 60 -3.30 6.61 -2.02
C VAL A 60 -3.04 8.08 -2.40
N GLY A 61 -3.31 8.45 -3.65
CA GLY A 61 -3.12 9.80 -4.18
C GLY A 61 -4.00 10.81 -3.46
N SER A 62 -5.26 10.47 -3.16
CA SER A 62 -6.20 11.36 -2.46
C SER A 62 -5.74 11.75 -1.06
N ARG A 63 -4.83 10.96 -0.48
CA ARG A 63 -4.23 11.22 0.82
C ARG A 63 -2.92 12.00 0.74
N THR A 64 -2.33 12.10 -0.46
CA THR A 64 -1.04 12.75 -0.72
C THR A 64 -1.21 14.09 -1.44
N PHE A 65 -2.13 14.14 -2.40
CA PHE A 65 -2.51 15.30 -3.21
C PHE A 65 -3.83 15.86 -2.69
N VAL A 66 -3.75 16.62 -1.59
CA VAL A 66 -4.92 17.09 -0.82
C VAL A 66 -5.82 18.02 -1.65
N GLY A 67 -5.27 18.68 -2.67
CA GLY A 67 -6.05 19.49 -3.61
C GLY A 67 -6.99 18.67 -4.51
N GLY A 68 -6.79 17.35 -4.60
CA GLY A 68 -7.68 16.44 -5.31
C GLY A 68 -6.97 15.52 -6.31
N VAL A 69 -7.64 14.42 -6.65
CA VAL A 69 -7.18 13.45 -7.65
C VAL A 69 -8.29 13.22 -8.67
N ARG A 70 -8.05 13.58 -9.93
CA ARG A 70 -9.04 13.39 -11.01
C ARG A 70 -8.59 12.32 -11.99
N LEU A 71 -9.55 11.64 -12.61
CA LEU A 71 -9.31 10.74 -13.72
C LEU A 71 -9.79 11.39 -15.01
N VAL A 72 -9.05 11.17 -16.10
CA VAL A 72 -9.42 11.61 -17.45
C VAL A 72 -9.08 10.53 -18.47
N GLY A 73 -9.66 10.63 -19.67
CA GLY A 73 -9.48 9.65 -20.74
C GLY A 73 -10.57 8.58 -20.72
N ALA A 74 -10.19 7.33 -20.94
CA ALA A 74 -11.11 6.20 -21.08
C ALA A 74 -11.61 5.68 -19.71
N VAL A 75 -12.34 6.51 -18.96
CA VAL A 75 -12.73 6.21 -17.56
C VAL A 75 -14.04 5.45 -17.41
N GLU A 76 -14.85 5.38 -18.46
CA GLU A 76 -16.15 4.67 -18.47
C GLU A 76 -16.03 3.18 -18.82
N GLN A 77 -14.81 2.63 -18.79
CA GLN A 77 -14.57 1.21 -19.00
C GLN A 77 -15.28 0.37 -17.93
N ARG A 78 -15.78 -0.81 -18.33
CA ARG A 78 -16.30 -1.81 -17.38
C ARG A 78 -15.21 -2.17 -16.37
N LEU A 79 -15.55 -2.15 -15.09
CA LEU A 79 -14.60 -2.43 -14.03
C LEU A 79 -14.07 -3.87 -14.12
N ASN A 80 -12.77 -4.01 -14.38
CA ASN A 80 -12.03 -5.26 -14.31
C ASN A 80 -11.20 -5.32 -13.02
N SER A 81 -11.85 -5.08 -11.88
CA SER A 81 -11.23 -5.08 -10.56
C SER A 81 -12.28 -5.54 -9.55
N THR A 82 -11.85 -6.23 -8.50
CA THR A 82 -12.68 -6.58 -7.35
C THR A 82 -12.74 -5.45 -6.31
N LEU A 83 -12.02 -4.36 -6.56
CA LEU A 83 -11.97 -3.16 -5.74
C LEU A 83 -12.60 -1.96 -6.46
N PRO A 84 -13.23 -1.03 -5.71
CA PRO A 84 -13.93 -1.32 -4.47
C PRO A 84 -15.13 -2.23 -4.76
N PRO A 85 -15.62 -3.01 -3.78
CA PRO A 85 -16.85 -3.76 -3.96
C PRO A 85 -18.03 -2.86 -4.35
N GLY A 86 -18.91 -3.34 -5.25
CA GLY A 86 -20.17 -2.68 -5.60
C GLY A 86 -20.13 -1.71 -6.80
N ALA A 87 -18.97 -1.42 -7.38
CA ALA A 87 -18.87 -0.59 -8.58
C ALA A 87 -18.94 -1.41 -9.88
N GLN A 88 -19.46 -0.80 -10.96
CA GLN A 88 -19.56 -1.42 -12.29
C GLN A 88 -18.64 -0.79 -13.34
N THR A 89 -18.32 0.50 -13.20
CA THR A 89 -17.42 1.25 -14.08
C THR A 89 -16.16 1.66 -13.34
N LEU A 90 -15.08 1.93 -14.08
CA LEU A 90 -13.83 2.43 -13.51
C LEU A 90 -14.00 3.82 -12.86
N SER A 91 -14.77 4.73 -13.47
CA SER A 91 -15.09 6.04 -12.91
C SER A 91 -15.83 5.94 -11.57
N GLY A 92 -16.91 5.17 -11.50
CA GLY A 92 -17.68 4.97 -10.27
C GLY A 92 -16.84 4.30 -9.18
N ALA A 93 -16.00 3.33 -9.54
CA ALA A 93 -15.03 2.73 -8.63
C ALA A 93 -14.02 3.76 -8.10
N ALA A 94 -13.51 4.64 -8.97
CA ALA A 94 -12.56 5.67 -8.62
C ALA A 94 -13.15 6.71 -7.66
N GLU A 95 -14.38 7.17 -7.89
CA GLU A 95 -15.11 8.09 -7.00
C GLU A 95 -15.24 7.51 -5.59
N LEU A 96 -15.69 6.25 -5.48
CA LEU A 96 -15.80 5.55 -4.21
C LEU A 96 -14.47 5.47 -3.46
N VAL A 97 -13.34 5.35 -4.19
CA VAL A 97 -12.03 5.26 -3.56
C VAL A 97 -11.35 6.60 -3.30
N GLY A 98 -11.92 7.71 -3.77
CA GLY A 98 -11.49 9.07 -3.43
C GLY A 98 -11.13 9.96 -4.61
N ALA A 99 -11.55 9.60 -5.83
CA ALA A 99 -11.43 10.53 -6.96
C ALA A 99 -12.33 11.74 -6.74
N SER A 100 -11.87 12.88 -7.23
CA SER A 100 -12.55 14.17 -7.15
C SER A 100 -12.29 14.99 -8.41
N THR A 101 -12.99 16.10 -8.53
CA THR A 101 -12.78 17.09 -9.60
C THR A 101 -12.04 18.30 -9.06
N PHE A 102 -11.17 18.92 -9.87
CA PHE A 102 -10.55 20.21 -9.56
C PHE A 102 -10.37 21.04 -10.84
N ALA A 103 -10.34 22.36 -10.67
CA ALA A 103 -10.17 23.32 -11.75
C ALA A 103 -8.69 23.58 -12.07
N GLY A 104 -8.41 23.91 -13.34
CA GLY A 104 -7.06 24.28 -13.78
C GLY A 104 -6.14 23.08 -14.11
N PRO A 105 -4.85 23.37 -14.39
CA PRO A 105 -3.85 22.34 -14.64
C PRO A 105 -3.51 21.56 -13.36
N PRO A 106 -3.24 20.24 -13.47
CA PRO A 106 -2.80 19.46 -12.32
C PRO A 106 -1.38 19.85 -11.88
N ALA A 107 -1.05 19.63 -10.61
CA ALA A 107 0.33 19.76 -10.13
C ALA A 107 1.23 18.65 -10.69
N GLN A 108 0.69 17.46 -10.94
CA GLN A 108 1.39 16.38 -11.64
C GLN A 108 0.46 15.42 -12.38
N ARG A 109 0.97 14.78 -13.43
CA ARG A 109 0.27 13.74 -14.20
C ARG A 109 0.95 12.38 -14.09
N ILE A 110 0.13 11.35 -13.99
CA ILE A 110 0.53 9.95 -14.17
C ILE A 110 -0.33 9.31 -15.25
N ARG A 111 0.23 8.37 -16.01
CA ARG A 111 -0.44 7.74 -17.15
C ARG A 111 -0.36 6.22 -17.09
N ILE A 112 -1.43 5.61 -17.60
CA ILE A 112 -1.55 4.18 -17.80
C ILE A 112 -2.19 3.90 -19.16
N GLY A 113 -1.62 2.96 -19.90
CA GLY A 113 -2.07 2.65 -21.25
C GLY A 113 -1.73 3.73 -22.29
N ALA A 114 -2.02 3.44 -23.54
CA ALA A 114 -1.84 4.32 -24.68
C ALA A 114 -2.95 5.39 -24.74
N THR A 115 -2.55 6.63 -24.97
CA THR A 115 -3.48 7.72 -25.28
C THR A 115 -3.08 8.41 -26.58
N PRO A 116 -4.04 9.03 -27.28
CA PRO A 116 -3.77 9.78 -28.51
C PRO A 116 -2.95 11.05 -28.27
N GLN A 117 -2.83 11.51 -27.02
CA GLN A 117 -2.13 12.73 -26.65
C GLN A 117 -0.61 12.47 -26.60
N PRO A 118 0.21 13.38 -27.17
CA PRO A 118 1.65 13.24 -27.11
C PRO A 118 2.14 13.17 -25.65
N PRO A 119 3.26 12.49 -25.38
CA PRO A 119 3.88 12.51 -24.06
C PRO A 119 4.33 13.95 -23.73
N GLU A 120 4.07 14.35 -22.50
CA GLU A 120 4.48 15.65 -21.98
C GLU A 120 5.72 15.49 -21.10
N GLU A 121 6.46 16.59 -20.93
CA GLU A 121 7.59 16.63 -20.01
C GLU A 121 7.13 16.35 -18.57
N GLY A 122 7.89 15.53 -17.85
CA GLY A 122 7.57 15.16 -16.47
C GLY A 122 6.46 14.11 -16.30
N LEU A 123 5.87 13.60 -17.39
CA LEU A 123 4.86 12.54 -17.33
C LEU A 123 5.44 11.21 -16.83
N ILE A 124 4.77 10.60 -15.85
CA ILE A 124 5.17 9.31 -15.27
C ILE A 124 4.26 8.20 -15.81
N TRP A 125 4.85 7.18 -16.45
CA TRP A 125 4.15 6.02 -16.99
C TRP A 125 4.20 4.86 -16.00
N MET A 126 3.05 4.27 -15.70
CA MET A 126 2.95 3.00 -14.98
C MET A 126 3.26 1.84 -15.90
N TRP A 127 3.85 0.78 -15.37
CA TRP A 127 4.01 -0.49 -16.10
C TRP A 127 3.99 -1.71 -15.18
N TRP A 128 3.68 -2.88 -15.76
CA TRP A 128 3.76 -4.18 -15.10
C TRP A 128 4.12 -5.31 -16.08
N SER A 129 4.75 -6.35 -15.56
CA SER A 129 4.96 -7.62 -16.25
C SER A 129 5.09 -8.75 -15.22
N GLY A 130 4.09 -9.63 -15.16
CA GLY A 130 3.99 -10.75 -14.24
C GLY A 130 3.98 -10.28 -12.79
N TRP A 131 5.10 -10.49 -12.10
CA TRP A 131 5.33 -10.09 -10.71
C TRP A 131 6.11 -8.79 -10.56
N ARG A 132 6.56 -8.21 -11.67
CA ARG A 132 7.30 -6.95 -11.69
C ARG A 132 6.36 -5.80 -12.04
N ALA A 133 6.62 -4.66 -11.43
CA ALA A 133 5.84 -3.46 -11.61
C ALA A 133 6.70 -2.23 -11.42
N GLY A 134 6.35 -1.12 -12.03
CA GLY A 134 7.13 0.07 -11.86
C GLY A 134 6.56 1.31 -12.51
N VAL A 135 7.41 2.32 -12.54
CA VAL A 135 7.20 3.55 -13.28
C VAL A 135 8.39 3.88 -14.15
N ALA A 136 8.14 4.61 -15.24
CA ALA A 136 9.16 5.05 -16.18
C ALA A 136 8.82 6.43 -16.76
N PRO A 137 9.81 7.20 -17.25
CA PRO A 137 9.57 8.49 -17.91
C PRO A 137 8.99 8.35 -19.33
N ARG A 138 8.80 7.12 -19.82
CA ARG A 138 8.30 6.79 -21.17
C ARG A 138 7.42 5.56 -21.13
N CYS A 139 6.56 5.36 -22.15
CA CYS A 139 5.75 4.14 -22.23
C CYS A 139 6.67 2.92 -22.14
N THR A 140 6.31 2.01 -21.23
CA THR A 140 6.93 0.71 -21.09
C THR A 140 5.83 -0.33 -21.33
N PRO A 141 6.07 -1.35 -22.17
CA PRO A 141 5.07 -2.36 -22.47
C PRO A 141 4.57 -3.05 -21.20
N CYS A 142 3.26 -3.26 -21.15
CA CYS A 142 2.61 -4.07 -20.13
C CYS A 142 2.20 -5.41 -20.72
N ASP A 143 2.22 -6.47 -19.92
CA ASP A 143 1.67 -7.77 -20.34
C ASP A 143 0.14 -7.81 -20.16
N ASP A 144 -0.45 -9.02 -20.19
CA ASP A 144 -1.89 -9.23 -20.07
C ASP A 144 -2.49 -8.82 -18.71
N GLY A 145 -1.66 -8.41 -17.75
CA GLY A 145 -2.12 -7.77 -16.52
C GLY A 145 -3.01 -8.65 -15.65
N ARG A 146 -2.78 -9.97 -15.65
CA ARG A 146 -3.54 -10.91 -14.80
C ARG A 146 -3.33 -10.71 -13.31
N ASN A 147 -2.14 -10.25 -12.90
CA ASN A 147 -1.76 -10.07 -11.50
C ASN A 147 -2.18 -8.68 -10.98
N PRO A 148 -3.21 -8.55 -10.13
CA PRO A 148 -3.60 -7.25 -9.59
C PRO A 148 -2.56 -6.66 -8.63
N LEU A 149 -1.71 -7.48 -8.00
CA LEU A 149 -0.70 -6.99 -7.05
C LEU A 149 0.39 -6.17 -7.74
N SER A 150 0.77 -6.53 -8.97
CA SER A 150 1.70 -5.72 -9.77
C SER A 150 1.06 -4.37 -10.14
N GLY A 151 -0.24 -4.36 -10.41
CA GLY A 151 -1.04 -3.14 -10.53
C GLY A 151 -0.97 -2.25 -9.29
N ILE A 152 -1.31 -2.80 -8.11
CA ILE A 152 -1.22 -2.08 -6.83
C ILE A 152 0.17 -1.47 -6.64
N ALA A 153 1.23 -2.25 -6.87
CA ALA A 153 2.60 -1.77 -6.75
C ALA A 153 2.91 -0.63 -7.74
N ALA A 154 2.51 -0.75 -9.01
CA ALA A 154 2.71 0.29 -10.03
C ALA A 154 1.98 1.59 -9.68
N GLY A 155 0.69 1.51 -9.30
CA GLY A 155 -0.12 2.67 -8.94
C GLY A 155 0.44 3.41 -7.72
N ALA A 156 0.84 2.66 -6.69
CA ALA A 156 1.45 3.23 -5.50
C ALA A 156 2.83 3.86 -5.80
N LEU A 157 3.69 3.19 -6.59
CA LEU A 157 4.96 3.76 -7.03
C LEU A 157 4.77 5.06 -7.81
N ALA A 158 3.74 5.14 -8.68
CA ALA A 158 3.43 6.34 -9.45
C ALA A 158 3.03 7.52 -8.57
N VAL A 159 2.24 7.30 -7.52
CA VAL A 159 1.93 8.37 -6.56
C VAL A 159 3.17 8.83 -5.81
N GLY A 160 4.04 7.90 -5.39
CA GLY A 160 5.30 8.24 -4.73
C GLY A 160 6.22 9.06 -5.63
N ALA A 161 6.41 8.62 -6.88
CA ALA A 161 7.22 9.31 -7.88
C ALA A 161 6.63 10.68 -8.24
N ALA A 162 5.30 10.79 -8.37
CA ALA A 162 4.62 12.06 -8.60
C ALA A 162 4.82 13.02 -7.43
N PHE A 163 4.74 12.53 -6.19
CA PHE A 163 4.95 13.34 -4.99
C PHE A 163 6.39 13.85 -4.86
N ASP A 164 7.37 13.03 -5.22
CA ASP A 164 8.76 13.46 -5.27
C ASP A 164 9.02 14.48 -6.40
N ALA A 165 8.38 14.32 -7.57
CA ALA A 165 8.47 15.27 -8.67
C ALA A 165 7.97 16.68 -8.29
N VAL A 166 6.79 16.79 -7.64
CA VAL A 166 6.26 18.10 -7.17
C VAL A 166 7.05 18.71 -6.00
N ARG A 167 7.95 17.92 -5.40
CA ARG A 167 8.92 18.35 -4.40
C ARG A 167 10.28 18.73 -5.02
N GLY A 168 10.37 18.78 -6.34
CA GLY A 168 11.60 19.13 -7.06
C GLY A 168 12.65 18.02 -7.07
N ARG A 169 12.28 16.77 -6.75
CA ARG A 169 13.19 15.62 -6.84
C ARG A 169 12.96 14.93 -8.17
N ALA A 170 13.95 15.02 -9.07
CA ALA A 170 13.84 14.47 -10.40
C ALA A 170 13.68 12.94 -10.38
N VAL A 171 12.66 12.43 -11.07
CA VAL A 171 12.49 11.00 -11.36
C VAL A 171 13.26 10.72 -12.64
N GLU A 172 14.59 10.64 -12.54
CA GLU A 172 15.47 10.57 -13.72
C GLU A 172 15.46 9.20 -14.43
N GLY A 173 14.86 8.18 -13.83
CA GLY A 173 14.88 6.81 -14.34
C GLY A 173 13.69 5.96 -13.92
N SER A 174 13.68 4.71 -14.41
CA SER A 174 12.66 3.75 -14.03
C SER A 174 12.82 3.31 -12.58
N MET A 175 11.73 3.30 -11.83
CA MET A 175 11.65 2.70 -10.49
C MET A 175 10.80 1.44 -10.59
N GLU A 176 11.22 0.36 -9.94
CA GLU A 176 10.49 -0.92 -10.05
C GLU A 176 10.48 -1.70 -8.75
N VAL A 177 9.47 -2.54 -8.57
CA VAL A 177 9.37 -3.53 -7.51
C VAL A 177 9.16 -4.90 -8.14
N ASP A 178 9.95 -5.87 -7.67
CA ASP A 178 9.77 -7.28 -7.97
C ASP A 178 9.06 -7.94 -6.79
N LEU A 179 7.80 -8.31 -6.99
CA LEU A 179 6.99 -8.96 -5.98
C LEU A 179 7.38 -10.43 -5.80
N TRP A 180 8.06 -11.04 -6.76
CA TRP A 180 8.50 -12.43 -6.72
C TRP A 180 9.94 -12.56 -7.25
N PRO A 181 10.92 -12.02 -6.51
CA PRO A 181 12.31 -12.19 -6.90
C PRO A 181 12.65 -13.68 -6.89
N THR A 182 13.34 -14.16 -7.92
CA THR A 182 13.78 -15.55 -8.05
C THR A 182 15.28 -15.70 -7.86
N ALA A 183 15.76 -16.91 -7.64
CA ALA A 183 17.20 -17.17 -7.70
C ALA A 183 17.70 -17.07 -9.16
N ALA A 184 19.01 -16.92 -9.35
CA ALA A 184 19.57 -16.85 -10.70
C ALA A 184 19.23 -18.12 -11.50
N GLY A 185 18.63 -17.94 -12.69
CA GLY A 185 18.21 -19.05 -13.56
C GLY A 185 16.81 -19.60 -13.30
N GLU A 186 16.13 -19.15 -12.24
CA GLU A 186 14.74 -19.52 -11.96
C GLU A 186 13.76 -18.50 -12.56
N VAL A 187 12.63 -19.01 -13.06
CA VAL A 187 11.53 -18.21 -13.61
C VAL A 187 10.43 -18.12 -12.57
N PRO A 188 9.86 -16.92 -12.29
CA PRO A 188 8.75 -16.82 -11.35
C PRO A 188 7.53 -17.58 -11.88
N PRO A 189 6.67 -18.12 -11.01
CA PRO A 189 5.47 -18.84 -11.44
C PRO A 189 4.54 -17.90 -12.21
N VAL A 190 3.81 -18.43 -13.18
CA VAL A 190 2.73 -17.68 -13.82
C VAL A 190 1.64 -17.43 -12.77
N PHE A 191 1.11 -16.20 -12.71
CA PHE A 191 0.13 -15.83 -11.69
C PHE A 191 -1.09 -16.76 -11.68
N ALA A 192 -1.56 -17.23 -12.83
CA ALA A 192 -2.71 -18.14 -12.93
C ALA A 192 -2.48 -19.53 -12.30
N ASP A 193 -1.22 -19.93 -12.07
CA ASP A 193 -0.85 -21.25 -11.57
C ASP A 193 -0.62 -21.31 -10.05
N VAL A 194 -0.61 -20.15 -9.37
CA VAL A 194 -0.45 -20.07 -7.92
C VAL A 194 -1.74 -20.39 -7.18
N PHE A 195 -1.63 -20.74 -5.90
CA PHE A 195 -2.76 -20.86 -4.99
C PHE A 195 -2.93 -19.59 -4.16
N LEU A 196 -4.16 -19.08 -4.10
CA LEU A 196 -4.51 -17.89 -3.33
C LEU A 196 -4.79 -18.27 -1.85
N PRO A 197 -4.40 -17.41 -0.89
CA PRO A 197 -4.57 -17.71 0.54
C PRO A 197 -6.05 -17.70 0.93
N GLY A 198 -6.48 -18.72 1.68
CA GLY A 198 -7.87 -18.91 2.08
C GLY A 198 -8.15 -18.75 3.58
N ALA A 199 -7.14 -18.71 4.45
CA ALA A 199 -7.34 -18.41 5.87
C ALA A 199 -6.19 -17.58 6.43
N ILE A 200 -6.47 -16.39 6.96
CA ILE A 200 -5.45 -15.44 7.41
C ILE A 200 -5.90 -14.70 8.67
N TRP A 201 -4.99 -14.56 9.64
CA TRP A 201 -5.18 -13.66 10.78
C TRP A 201 -4.46 -12.33 10.56
N LEU A 202 -5.18 -11.21 10.46
CA LEU A 202 -4.62 -9.87 10.37
C LEU A 202 -4.49 -9.26 11.76
N VAL A 203 -3.25 -9.08 12.23
CA VAL A 203 -2.94 -8.48 13.53
C VAL A 203 -2.44 -7.05 13.35
N GLY A 204 -3.26 -6.09 13.82
CA GLY A 204 -3.05 -4.65 13.64
C GLY A 204 -3.68 -4.13 12.35
N LEU A 205 -4.67 -3.24 12.48
CA LEU A 205 -5.52 -2.69 11.42
C LEU A 205 -5.33 -1.17 11.26
N GLY A 206 -4.12 -0.69 11.57
CA GLY A 206 -3.65 0.63 11.16
C GLY A 206 -3.40 0.70 9.64
N ASN A 207 -2.51 1.60 9.23
CA ASN A 207 -2.21 1.80 7.81
C ASN A 207 -1.84 0.50 7.07
N LEU A 208 -0.86 -0.26 7.59
CA LEU A 208 -0.44 -1.52 6.97
C LEU A 208 -1.53 -2.59 6.94
N GLY A 209 -2.27 -2.77 8.04
CA GLY A 209 -3.35 -3.76 8.08
C GLY A 209 -4.45 -3.50 7.07
N GLN A 210 -4.81 -2.23 6.88
CA GLN A 210 -5.75 -1.82 5.84
C GLN A 210 -5.18 -2.01 4.42
N ALA A 211 -3.89 -1.75 4.22
CA ALA A 211 -3.22 -2.02 2.96
C ALA A 211 -3.16 -3.53 2.64
N PHE A 212 -2.97 -4.39 3.66
CA PHE A 212 -3.05 -5.84 3.50
C PHE A 212 -4.44 -6.27 3.04
N LEU A 213 -5.49 -5.75 3.69
CA LEU A 213 -6.86 -6.07 3.30
C LEU A 213 -7.17 -5.57 1.87
N TRP A 214 -6.69 -4.38 1.50
CA TRP A 214 -6.76 -3.88 0.12
C TRP A 214 -6.11 -4.85 -0.88
N ALA A 215 -4.88 -5.29 -0.60
CA ALA A 215 -4.16 -6.22 -1.47
C ALA A 215 -4.81 -7.61 -1.54
N LEU A 216 -5.30 -8.15 -0.43
CA LEU A 216 -6.02 -9.42 -0.39
C LEU A 216 -7.33 -9.34 -1.19
N ALA A 217 -8.15 -8.31 -0.96
CA ALA A 217 -9.41 -8.14 -1.65
C ALA A 217 -9.26 -7.91 -3.17
N ALA A 218 -8.12 -7.41 -3.63
CA ALA A 218 -7.81 -7.27 -5.05
C ALA A 218 -7.63 -8.62 -5.76
N LEU A 219 -7.34 -9.70 -5.02
CA LEU A 219 -7.07 -11.01 -5.61
C LEU A 219 -8.35 -11.60 -6.22
N PRO A 220 -8.25 -12.25 -7.39
CA PRO A 220 -9.37 -12.82 -8.12
C PRO A 220 -9.71 -14.22 -7.60
N TYR A 221 -10.26 -14.29 -6.38
CA TYR A 221 -10.80 -15.51 -5.79
C TYR A 221 -11.96 -16.08 -6.61
N ALA A 222 -12.02 -17.40 -6.76
CA ALA A 222 -13.11 -18.08 -7.46
C ALA A 222 -14.41 -18.01 -6.66
N ASP A 223 -14.35 -18.39 -5.39
CA ASP A 223 -15.39 -18.16 -4.40
C ASP A 223 -14.79 -17.29 -3.29
N PRO A 224 -15.25 -16.04 -3.11
CA PRO A 224 -14.79 -15.19 -2.02
C PRO A 224 -15.12 -15.75 -0.63
N SER A 225 -16.18 -16.56 -0.49
CA SER A 225 -16.60 -17.11 0.79
C SER A 225 -15.64 -18.19 1.32
N ASP A 226 -14.75 -18.72 0.48
CA ASP A 226 -13.66 -19.60 0.88
C ASP A 226 -12.50 -18.87 1.60
N VAL A 227 -12.58 -17.54 1.73
CA VAL A 227 -11.57 -16.71 2.40
C VAL A 227 -12.02 -16.37 3.81
N GLU A 228 -11.40 -16.99 4.81
CA GLU A 228 -11.60 -16.70 6.22
C GLU A 228 -10.57 -15.69 6.74
N LEU A 229 -11.05 -14.60 7.34
CA LEU A 229 -10.23 -13.58 7.97
C LEU A 229 -10.54 -13.45 9.46
N VAL A 230 -9.50 -13.53 10.30
CA VAL A 230 -9.57 -13.04 11.68
C VAL A 230 -8.95 -11.65 11.73
N LEU A 231 -9.73 -10.66 12.16
CA LEU A 231 -9.33 -9.25 12.22
C LEU A 231 -9.12 -8.84 13.68
N GLN A 232 -7.88 -8.51 14.06
CA GLN A 232 -7.56 -8.14 15.43
C GLN A 232 -6.94 -6.74 15.55
N ASP A 233 -7.67 -5.84 16.19
CA ASP A 233 -7.22 -4.52 16.64
C ASP A 233 -8.17 -4.04 17.76
N ARG A 234 -7.71 -3.14 18.61
CA ARG A 234 -8.53 -2.53 19.67
C ARG A 234 -8.80 -1.05 19.46
N ASP A 235 -8.06 -0.42 18.56
CA ASP A 235 -8.08 1.02 18.39
C ASP A 235 -9.27 1.41 17.50
N LYS A 236 -9.71 2.64 17.70
CA LYS A 236 -10.72 3.28 16.87
C LYS A 236 -10.07 4.07 15.73
N VAL A 237 -10.82 4.34 14.67
CA VAL A 237 -10.40 5.23 13.60
C VAL A 237 -10.36 6.67 14.14
N SER A 238 -9.21 7.33 13.97
CA SER A 238 -9.02 8.75 14.25
C SER A 238 -8.85 9.55 12.96
N GLU A 239 -8.89 10.88 13.05
CA GLU A 239 -8.68 11.80 11.93
C GLU A 239 -7.37 11.52 11.18
N GLU A 240 -6.30 11.22 11.92
CA GLU A 240 -4.98 10.91 11.35
C GLU A 240 -4.96 9.63 10.50
N ASN A 241 -5.93 8.72 10.71
CA ASN A 241 -6.06 7.54 9.88
C ASN A 241 -6.58 7.87 8.48
N TRP A 242 -7.24 9.02 8.29
CA TRP A 242 -7.69 9.46 6.98
C TRP A 242 -6.52 9.63 6.01
N ALA A 243 -5.50 10.43 6.34
CA ALA A 243 -4.37 10.69 5.44
C ALA A 243 -3.40 9.52 5.27
N THR A 244 -3.61 8.41 5.97
CA THR A 244 -2.66 7.29 5.95
C THR A 244 -3.28 6.00 5.48
N SER A 245 -4.56 5.73 5.73
CA SER A 245 -5.14 4.40 5.55
C SER A 245 -6.08 4.32 4.34
N VAL A 246 -5.93 3.27 3.53
CA VAL A 246 -6.61 3.12 2.22
C VAL A 246 -8.10 2.79 2.31
N LEU A 247 -8.61 2.35 3.48
CA LEU A 247 -10.03 1.99 3.66
C LEU A 247 -10.83 3.04 4.42
N VAL A 248 -10.16 3.96 5.15
CA VAL A 248 -10.84 4.95 5.99
C VAL A 248 -11.50 6.03 5.13
N ARG A 249 -12.78 6.29 5.42
CA ARG A 249 -13.58 7.40 4.90
C ARG A 249 -13.91 8.38 6.05
N SER A 250 -14.26 9.62 5.71
CA SER A 250 -14.50 10.71 6.68
C SER A 250 -15.61 10.39 7.70
N GLU A 251 -16.52 9.48 7.35
CA GLU A 251 -17.70 9.15 8.15
C GLU A 251 -17.42 8.06 9.21
N ALA A 252 -16.22 7.47 9.22
CA ALA A 252 -15.89 6.32 10.06
C ALA A 252 -15.19 6.69 11.40
N TYR A 253 -15.03 7.97 11.72
CA TYR A 253 -14.32 8.39 12.93
C TYR A 253 -15.01 7.90 14.21
N GLY A 254 -14.21 7.38 15.15
CA GLY A 254 -14.70 6.82 16.41
C GLY A 254 -15.19 5.36 16.34
N GLU A 255 -15.31 4.80 15.14
CA GLU A 255 -15.60 3.37 14.95
C GLU A 255 -14.37 2.51 15.20
N LEU A 256 -14.57 1.26 15.65
CA LEU A 256 -13.48 0.31 15.80
C LEU A 256 -12.86 -0.01 14.44
N LYS A 257 -11.53 -0.05 14.35
CA LYS A 257 -10.83 -0.40 13.10
C LYS A 257 -11.23 -1.78 12.59
N THR A 258 -11.45 -2.73 13.49
CA THR A 258 -11.98 -4.07 13.19
C THR A 258 -13.35 -4.03 12.52
N LYS A 259 -14.24 -3.12 12.95
CA LYS A 259 -15.57 -2.93 12.33
C LYS A 259 -15.45 -2.38 10.91
N VAL A 260 -14.61 -1.36 10.72
CA VAL A 260 -14.38 -0.77 9.39
C VAL A 260 -13.75 -1.78 8.42
N ALA A 261 -12.75 -2.53 8.89
CA ALA A 261 -12.12 -3.59 8.10
C ALA A 261 -13.09 -4.74 7.79
N ALA A 262 -13.89 -5.17 8.77
CA ALA A 262 -14.89 -6.23 8.60
C ALA A 262 -15.92 -5.86 7.53
N ALA A 263 -16.51 -4.66 7.60
CA ALA A 263 -17.48 -4.22 6.61
C ALA A 263 -16.93 -4.27 5.18
N TRP A 264 -15.64 -3.96 5.01
CA TRP A 264 -14.99 -4.00 3.70
C TRP A 264 -14.70 -5.43 3.22
N ALA A 265 -14.29 -6.30 4.13
CA ALA A 265 -14.06 -7.73 3.85
C ALA A 265 -15.38 -8.48 3.58
N GLU A 266 -16.43 -8.22 4.35
CA GLU A 266 -17.77 -8.79 4.15
C GLU A 266 -18.38 -8.30 2.84
N ALA A 267 -18.24 -7.02 2.48
CA ALA A 267 -18.67 -6.51 1.18
C ALA A 267 -17.93 -7.17 0.00
N ARG A 268 -16.70 -7.64 0.24
CA ARG A 268 -15.92 -8.43 -0.73
C ARG A 268 -16.37 -9.90 -0.78
N GLY A 269 -17.18 -10.35 0.17
CA GLY A 269 -17.72 -11.71 0.29
C GLY A 269 -16.86 -12.66 1.12
N PHE A 270 -15.91 -12.14 1.92
CA PHE A 270 -15.08 -12.94 2.81
C PHE A 270 -15.83 -13.34 4.10
N ASP A 271 -15.47 -14.47 4.69
CA ASP A 271 -15.89 -14.85 6.03
C ASP A 271 -15.01 -14.16 7.07
N VAL A 272 -15.60 -13.50 8.07
CA VAL A 272 -14.89 -12.56 8.95
C VAL A 272 -15.21 -12.81 10.42
N ARG A 273 -14.17 -13.00 11.22
CA ARG A 273 -14.23 -12.97 12.69
C ARG A 273 -13.47 -11.76 13.22
N ARG A 274 -14.03 -11.09 14.23
CA ARG A 274 -13.41 -9.91 14.86
C ARG A 274 -12.93 -10.20 16.26
N VAL A 275 -11.73 -9.70 16.57
CA VAL A 275 -11.15 -9.69 17.91
C VAL A 275 -10.84 -8.25 18.30
N ASP A 276 -11.79 -7.61 18.98
CA ASP A 276 -11.76 -6.17 19.33
C ASP A 276 -10.87 -5.87 20.56
N ARG A 277 -9.70 -6.50 20.64
CA ARG A 277 -8.76 -6.36 21.76
C ARG A 277 -7.31 -6.50 21.30
N ARG A 278 -6.39 -6.08 22.16
CA ARG A 278 -4.95 -6.34 21.95
C ARG A 278 -4.66 -7.83 21.99
N LEU A 279 -3.60 -8.21 21.31
CA LEU A 279 -2.92 -9.48 21.56
C LEU A 279 -2.29 -9.45 22.95
N LEU A 280 -2.44 -10.54 23.69
CA LEU A 280 -1.98 -10.74 25.06
C LEU A 280 -1.03 -11.93 25.11
N ALA A 281 -0.19 -12.00 26.14
CA ALA A 281 0.82 -13.06 26.29
C ALA A 281 0.21 -14.46 26.46
N GLY A 282 -1.02 -14.55 27.00
CA GLY A 282 -1.73 -15.82 27.18
C GLY A 282 -2.67 -16.19 26.04
N ASP A 283 -2.67 -15.44 24.94
CA ASP A 283 -3.50 -15.79 23.78
C ASP A 283 -2.98 -17.07 23.14
N VAL A 284 -3.90 -17.96 22.78
CA VAL A 284 -3.61 -19.23 22.10
C VAL A 284 -4.61 -19.37 20.96
N LEU A 285 -4.16 -19.91 19.83
CA LEU A 285 -5.05 -20.22 18.72
C LEU A 285 -5.99 -21.39 19.07
N GLU A 286 -7.24 -21.30 18.66
CA GLU A 286 -8.19 -22.41 18.61
C GLU A 286 -7.82 -23.39 17.48
N ASP A 287 -8.53 -24.52 17.39
CA ASP A 287 -8.21 -25.59 16.43
C ASP A 287 -8.46 -25.19 14.97
N ASP A 288 -9.49 -24.38 14.72
CA ASP A 288 -9.92 -23.88 13.41
C ASP A 288 -9.29 -22.54 13.03
N ASP A 289 -8.65 -21.84 13.97
CA ASP A 289 -8.00 -20.56 13.73
C ASP A 289 -6.95 -20.60 12.59
N PRO A 290 -6.85 -19.54 11.77
CA PRO A 290 -5.80 -19.43 10.78
C PRO A 290 -4.39 -19.60 11.38
N ARG A 291 -3.60 -20.51 10.80
CA ARG A 291 -2.22 -20.78 11.24
C ARG A 291 -1.20 -19.78 10.69
N ILE A 292 -1.60 -18.93 9.75
CA ILE A 292 -0.77 -17.88 9.17
C ILE A 292 -1.31 -16.50 9.58
N ALA A 293 -0.41 -15.63 10.04
CA ALA A 293 -0.74 -14.24 10.33
C ALA A 293 -0.07 -13.24 9.38
N LEU A 294 -0.77 -12.16 9.06
CA LEU A 294 -0.20 -10.91 8.55
C LEU A 294 -0.07 -9.93 9.71
N CYS A 295 1.16 -9.49 9.99
CA CYS A 295 1.45 -8.60 11.11
C CYS A 295 1.80 -7.19 10.61
N GLY A 296 0.97 -6.21 10.98
CA GLY A 296 1.15 -4.80 10.65
C GLY A 296 1.33 -3.90 11.87
N VAL A 297 1.62 -4.46 13.05
CA VAL A 297 1.79 -3.69 14.29
C VAL A 297 3.08 -2.87 14.28
N ASP A 298 3.13 -1.77 15.03
CA ASP A 298 4.25 -0.84 15.04
C ASP A 298 5.33 -1.21 16.08
N LYS A 299 4.96 -1.88 17.18
CA LYS A 299 5.82 -2.15 18.33
C LYS A 299 6.46 -3.53 18.33
N ILE A 300 7.75 -3.60 18.68
CA ILE A 300 8.50 -4.83 18.92
C ILE A 300 7.86 -5.63 20.05
N ALA A 301 7.41 -4.97 21.13
CA ALA A 301 6.72 -5.64 22.22
C ALA A 301 5.50 -6.44 21.73
N SER A 302 4.66 -5.84 20.88
CA SER A 302 3.50 -6.52 20.29
C SER A 302 3.90 -7.67 19.36
N ARG A 303 4.95 -7.50 18.55
CA ARG A 303 5.49 -8.58 17.71
C ARG A 303 5.96 -9.77 18.55
N ARG A 304 6.63 -9.53 19.68
CA ARG A 304 7.10 -10.61 20.59
C ARG A 304 5.96 -11.44 21.16
N LEU A 305 4.79 -10.84 21.42
CA LEU A 305 3.61 -11.57 21.91
C LEU A 305 3.12 -12.60 20.87
N MET A 306 3.19 -12.27 19.56
CA MET A 306 2.78 -13.19 18.48
C MET A 306 3.60 -14.48 18.44
N ALA A 307 4.85 -14.44 18.92
CA ALA A 307 5.72 -15.62 18.95
C ALA A 307 5.19 -16.74 19.87
N GLN A 308 4.29 -16.40 20.80
CA GLN A 308 3.76 -17.34 21.80
C GLN A 308 2.33 -17.79 21.49
N THR A 309 1.66 -17.16 20.53
CA THR A 309 0.24 -17.40 20.23
C THR A 309 -0.01 -18.76 19.56
N GLY A 310 0.99 -19.31 18.87
CA GLY A 310 0.89 -20.60 18.17
C GLY A 310 0.76 -20.52 16.65
N PHE A 311 0.97 -19.34 16.04
CA PHE A 311 1.08 -19.23 14.59
C PHE A 311 2.24 -20.08 14.06
N GLU A 312 1.99 -20.83 12.98
CA GLU A 312 3.04 -21.60 12.31
C GLU A 312 3.90 -20.70 11.42
N CYS A 313 3.28 -19.63 10.88
CA CYS A 313 3.96 -18.63 10.07
C CYS A 313 3.39 -17.23 10.33
N ILE A 314 4.27 -16.24 10.42
CA ILE A 314 3.90 -14.82 10.51
C ILE A 314 4.63 -14.07 9.41
N VAL A 315 3.88 -13.45 8.49
CA VAL A 315 4.42 -12.50 7.52
C VAL A 315 4.31 -11.11 8.15
N ASP A 316 5.42 -10.64 8.74
CA ASP A 316 5.54 -9.35 9.41
C ASP A 316 5.98 -8.28 8.44
N ALA A 317 5.35 -7.10 8.52
CA ALA A 317 5.79 -5.92 7.81
C ALA A 317 6.05 -4.74 8.75
N GLY A 318 6.88 -3.82 8.27
CA GLY A 318 7.15 -2.56 8.93
C GLY A 318 7.51 -1.47 7.94
N LEU A 319 7.28 -0.22 8.36
CA LEU A 319 7.57 0.97 7.58
C LEU A 319 8.64 1.80 8.29
N GLY A 320 9.33 2.65 7.53
CA GLY A 320 10.12 3.74 8.11
C GLY A 320 9.24 4.69 8.93
N ARG A 321 9.83 5.31 9.95
CA ARG A 321 9.10 6.14 10.92
C ARG A 321 9.42 7.62 10.82
N LYS A 322 10.54 7.97 10.17
CA LYS A 322 11.10 9.33 10.09
C LYS A 322 11.03 9.87 8.67
N ALA A 323 11.11 11.19 8.50
CA ALA A 323 11.18 11.79 7.17
C ALA A 323 12.44 11.38 6.37
N SER A 324 13.49 10.90 7.03
CA SER A 324 14.68 10.37 6.36
C SER A 324 14.53 8.92 5.88
N ASP A 325 13.50 8.19 6.32
CA ASP A 325 13.25 6.80 5.96
C ASP A 325 11.80 6.45 5.62
N PHE A 326 10.90 7.44 5.46
CA PHE A 326 9.48 7.21 5.15
C PHE A 326 9.24 6.34 3.92
N ASN A 327 10.16 6.37 2.94
CA ASN A 327 10.10 5.57 1.71
C ASN A 327 10.73 4.17 1.86
N ARG A 328 10.91 3.69 3.10
CA ARG A 328 11.46 2.38 3.42
C ARG A 328 10.38 1.43 3.93
N TYR A 329 10.48 0.17 3.53
CA TYR A 329 9.73 -0.93 4.10
C TYR A 329 10.63 -2.10 4.51
N ARG A 330 10.07 -2.97 5.35
CA ARG A 330 10.59 -4.31 5.67
C ARG A 330 9.45 -5.30 5.57
N VAL A 331 9.72 -6.46 4.98
CA VAL A 331 8.88 -7.67 5.07
C VAL A 331 9.77 -8.80 5.57
N THR A 332 9.35 -9.48 6.63
CA THR A 332 10.08 -10.61 7.23
C THR A 332 9.09 -11.73 7.54
N ILE A 333 9.44 -12.95 7.17
CA ILE A 333 8.70 -14.14 7.53
C ILE A 333 9.29 -14.71 8.81
N PHE A 334 8.45 -14.99 9.80
CA PHE A 334 8.80 -15.72 11.00
C PHE A 334 8.13 -17.09 11.01
N ASP A 335 8.87 -18.10 11.47
CA ASP A 335 8.46 -19.49 11.57
C ASP A 335 9.27 -20.18 12.69
N ALA A 336 9.17 -21.51 12.78
CA ALA A 336 9.93 -22.28 13.75
C ALA A 336 11.47 -22.17 13.58
N GLN A 337 11.98 -21.90 12.37
CA GLN A 337 13.41 -21.76 12.10
C GLN A 337 13.91 -20.33 12.32
N ARG A 338 13.03 -19.34 12.20
CA ARG A 338 13.31 -17.91 12.33
C ARG A 338 12.36 -17.30 13.35
N SER A 339 12.75 -17.33 14.61
CA SER A 339 11.95 -16.77 15.69
C SER A 339 12.02 -15.24 15.75
N ILE A 340 10.89 -14.62 16.13
CA ILE A 340 10.78 -13.18 16.41
C ILE A 340 11.76 -12.76 17.51
N ALA A 341 11.90 -13.58 18.55
CA ALA A 341 12.76 -13.30 19.69
C ALA A 341 14.23 -13.10 19.26
N ARG A 342 14.75 -13.99 18.42
CA ARG A 342 16.12 -13.90 17.89
C ARG A 342 16.29 -12.72 16.93
N HIS A 343 15.28 -12.44 16.09
CA HIS A 343 15.36 -11.34 15.14
C HIS A 343 15.45 -9.96 15.82
N PHE A 344 14.75 -9.79 16.94
CA PHE A 344 14.74 -8.56 17.73
C PHE A 344 15.60 -8.67 19.00
N GLU A 345 16.58 -9.56 19.04
CA GLU A 345 17.50 -9.67 20.17
C GLU A 345 18.29 -8.37 20.35
N GLY A 346 18.40 -7.88 21.59
CA GLY A 346 19.05 -6.61 21.91
C GLY A 346 18.31 -5.35 21.41
N GLN A 347 17.17 -5.50 20.75
CA GLN A 347 16.36 -4.37 20.28
C GLN A 347 15.20 -4.08 21.23
N ALA A 348 14.92 -2.80 21.44
CA ALA A 348 13.76 -2.33 22.20
C ALA A 348 12.99 -1.32 21.37
N ASP A 349 11.71 -1.13 21.70
CA ASP A 349 10.93 -0.05 21.12
C ASP A 349 11.61 1.29 21.47
N ALA A 350 11.82 2.14 20.47
CA ALA A 350 12.40 3.46 20.68
C ALA A 350 11.52 4.25 21.66
N THR A 351 12.16 4.85 22.68
CA THR A 351 11.50 5.69 23.70
C THR A 351 11.21 7.11 23.24
N ASP A 352 11.64 7.49 22.03
CA ASP A 352 11.71 8.87 21.51
C ASP A 352 10.34 9.54 21.24
N GLY A 353 9.23 8.97 21.71
CA GLY A 353 7.88 9.32 21.27
C GLY A 353 7.35 10.71 21.65
N ASN A 354 8.09 11.55 22.39
CA ASN A 354 7.59 12.85 22.87
C ASN A 354 8.63 13.99 22.88
N VAL A 355 9.84 13.78 22.32
CA VAL A 355 10.84 14.87 22.28
C VAL A 355 10.49 15.81 21.13
N ILE A 356 10.10 17.04 21.48
CA ILE A 356 9.84 18.10 20.50
C ILE A 356 11.19 18.55 19.92
N PRO A 357 11.39 18.50 18.58
CA PRO A 357 12.60 19.02 17.95
C PRO A 357 12.80 20.50 18.27
N ASP A 358 14.05 20.89 18.52
CA ASP A 358 14.44 22.30 18.73
C ASP A 358 14.56 23.01 17.37
N GLU A 359 13.44 23.15 16.68
CA GLU A 359 13.35 23.76 15.35
C GLU A 359 12.22 24.81 15.33
N SER A 360 12.41 25.89 14.57
CA SER A 360 11.48 27.03 14.54
C SER A 360 10.04 26.63 14.21
N ALA A 361 9.84 25.65 13.32
CA ALA A 361 8.53 25.14 12.96
C ALA A 361 7.80 24.47 14.13
N TYR A 362 8.52 23.76 15.01
CA TYR A 362 7.95 23.10 16.19
C TYR A 362 7.72 24.09 17.34
N HIS A 363 8.57 25.11 17.49
CA HIS A 363 8.33 26.23 18.41
C HIS A 363 7.06 27.00 18.03
N GLN A 364 6.87 27.27 16.74
CA GLN A 364 5.64 27.90 16.24
C GLN A 364 4.43 27.00 16.51
N LEU A 365 4.51 25.72 16.17
CA LEU A 365 3.43 24.76 16.42
C LEU A 365 3.08 24.69 17.92
N GLN A 366 4.07 24.75 18.80
CA GLN A 366 3.86 24.77 20.25
C GLN A 366 3.09 26.00 20.74
N ASN A 367 3.27 27.15 20.10
CA ASN A 367 2.45 28.33 20.40
C ASN A 367 0.99 28.17 19.94
N GLU A 368 0.73 27.33 18.94
CA GLU A 368 -0.60 27.13 18.35
C GLU A 368 -1.41 26.02 19.04
N VAL A 369 -0.80 24.86 19.31
CA VAL A 369 -1.50 23.67 19.84
C VAL A 369 -1.00 23.24 21.23
N GLY A 370 -0.06 23.98 21.81
CA GLY A 370 0.54 23.69 23.11
C GLY A 370 1.52 22.51 23.08
N THR A 371 2.31 22.38 24.16
CA THR A 371 3.37 21.37 24.29
C THR A 371 2.89 19.93 24.08
N CYS A 372 1.72 19.58 24.61
CA CYS A 372 1.19 18.22 24.48
C CYS A 372 0.81 17.89 23.03
N GLY A 373 0.16 18.82 22.32
CA GLY A 373 -0.22 18.65 20.91
C GLY A 373 1.00 18.58 19.99
N THR A 374 2.01 19.43 20.24
CA THR A 374 3.27 19.39 19.49
C THR A 374 4.05 18.11 19.72
N ALA A 375 4.09 17.59 20.95
CA ALA A 375 4.74 16.31 21.25
C ALA A 375 4.06 15.15 20.51
N GLU A 376 2.73 15.14 20.41
CA GLU A 376 1.95 14.16 19.64
C GLU A 376 2.34 14.17 18.16
N VAL A 377 2.41 15.36 17.55
CA VAL A 377 2.82 15.52 16.14
C VAL A 377 4.29 15.15 15.93
N ALA A 378 5.19 15.59 16.81
CA ALA A 378 6.62 15.28 16.74
C ALA A 378 6.89 13.78 16.85
N GLY A 379 6.18 13.09 17.75
CA GLY A 379 6.26 11.65 17.97
C GLY A 379 5.55 10.81 16.91
N ALA A 380 4.66 11.41 16.11
CA ALA A 380 3.90 10.71 15.09
C ALA A 380 4.82 10.17 13.98
N SER A 381 4.57 8.91 13.61
CA SER A 381 5.26 8.28 12.49
C SER A 381 4.88 8.95 11.18
N VAL A 382 5.89 9.23 10.37
CA VAL A 382 5.73 9.67 8.99
C VAL A 382 5.29 8.47 8.14
N ALA A 383 3.98 8.21 8.09
CA ALA A 383 3.44 7.07 7.35
C ALA A 383 2.98 7.49 5.96
N ALA A 384 3.67 7.02 4.93
CA ALA A 384 3.27 7.25 3.55
C ALA A 384 2.34 6.13 3.03
N PRO A 385 1.11 6.44 2.59
CA PRO A 385 0.14 5.44 2.15
C PRO A 385 0.65 4.62 0.95
N HIS A 386 1.43 5.23 0.05
CA HIS A 386 1.97 4.52 -1.12
C HIS A 386 2.96 3.42 -0.73
N VAL A 387 3.81 3.67 0.26
CA VAL A 387 4.76 2.67 0.77
C VAL A 387 4.01 1.51 1.41
N SER A 388 2.89 1.79 2.07
CA SER A 388 2.05 0.77 2.70
C SER A 388 1.39 -0.14 1.67
N ALA A 389 0.86 0.42 0.58
CA ALA A 389 0.29 -0.35 -0.53
C ALA A 389 1.35 -1.24 -1.22
N ILE A 390 2.56 -0.73 -1.46
CA ILE A 390 3.67 -1.53 -2.01
C ILE A 390 4.07 -2.64 -1.03
N THR A 391 4.22 -2.31 0.24
CA THR A 391 4.58 -3.27 1.30
C THR A 391 3.55 -4.38 1.41
N ALA A 392 2.26 -4.03 1.29
CA ALA A 392 1.18 -5.01 1.27
C ALA A 392 1.22 -5.92 0.05
N ALA A 393 1.49 -5.39 -1.15
CA ALA A 393 1.68 -6.22 -2.34
C ALA A 393 2.85 -7.21 -2.18
N VAL A 394 3.96 -6.78 -1.57
CA VAL A 394 5.10 -7.66 -1.26
C VAL A 394 4.75 -8.69 -0.18
N ALA A 395 4.08 -8.30 0.90
CA ALA A 395 3.69 -9.24 1.96
C ALA A 395 2.69 -10.28 1.46
N VAL A 396 1.69 -9.87 0.67
CA VAL A 396 0.70 -10.77 0.08
C VAL A 396 1.32 -11.68 -0.98
N SER A 397 2.33 -11.22 -1.74
CA SER A 397 3.05 -12.13 -2.65
C SER A 397 3.84 -13.20 -1.89
N ARG A 398 4.44 -12.87 -0.73
CA ARG A 398 5.06 -13.87 0.16
C ARG A 398 4.02 -14.86 0.69
N LEU A 399 2.84 -14.38 1.07
CA LEU A 399 1.74 -15.23 1.50
C LEU A 399 1.27 -16.18 0.38
N ILE A 400 1.16 -15.71 -0.86
CA ILE A 400 0.84 -16.55 -2.02
C ILE A 400 1.94 -17.61 -2.24
N ALA A 401 3.22 -17.23 -2.10
CA ALA A 401 4.32 -18.19 -2.22
C ALA A 401 4.27 -19.28 -1.15
N ILE A 402 4.03 -18.92 0.10
CA ILE A 402 3.82 -19.88 1.20
C ILE A 402 2.62 -20.79 0.89
N THR A 403 1.51 -20.20 0.46
CA THR A 403 0.28 -20.94 0.12
C THR A 403 0.49 -21.92 -1.02
N SER A 404 1.34 -21.55 -1.98
CA SER A 404 1.68 -22.35 -3.16
C SER A 404 2.88 -23.27 -2.95
N ALA A 405 3.36 -23.43 -1.71
CA ALA A 405 4.56 -24.20 -1.37
C ALA A 405 5.82 -23.83 -2.19
N CYS A 406 5.91 -22.56 -2.63
CA CYS A 406 7.01 -22.05 -3.42
C CYS A 406 8.07 -21.39 -2.54
N ALA A 407 9.33 -21.44 -2.98
CA ALA A 407 10.40 -20.72 -2.32
C ALA A 407 10.20 -19.20 -2.44
N CYS A 408 10.47 -18.47 -1.36
CA CYS A 408 10.42 -17.00 -1.36
C CYS A 408 11.50 -16.41 -0.45
N ARG A 409 11.76 -15.10 -0.59
CA ARG A 409 12.69 -14.39 0.29
C ARG A 409 12.13 -14.32 1.71
N VAL A 410 12.86 -14.86 2.67
CA VAL A 410 12.45 -14.86 4.09
C VAL A 410 12.51 -13.48 4.74
N THR A 411 13.30 -12.57 4.18
CA THR A 411 13.31 -11.17 4.61
C THR A 411 13.74 -10.28 3.47
N GLU A 412 13.16 -9.09 3.45
CA GLU A 412 13.47 -8.04 2.51
C GLU A 412 13.35 -6.68 3.21
N VAL A 413 14.36 -5.84 3.05
CA VAL A 413 14.34 -4.45 3.49
C VAL A 413 14.66 -3.60 2.28
N ARG A 414 13.80 -2.64 1.99
CA ARG A 414 13.96 -1.83 0.79
C ARG A 414 13.66 -0.37 1.06
N ARG A 415 14.52 0.49 0.56
CA ARG A 415 14.21 1.90 0.32
C ARG A 415 13.80 2.04 -1.14
N LEU A 416 12.63 2.64 -1.42
CA LEU A 416 12.10 2.71 -2.78
C LEU A 416 12.96 3.57 -3.73
N SER A 417 13.73 4.52 -3.19
CA SER A 417 14.70 5.31 -3.96
C SER A 417 16.02 4.59 -4.24
N GLU A 418 16.24 3.38 -3.72
CA GLU A 418 17.43 2.57 -3.98
C GLU A 418 17.18 1.55 -5.11
N ARG A 419 18.24 1.18 -5.84
CA ARG A 419 18.16 0.28 -7.01
C ARG A 419 17.54 -1.08 -6.69
N GLY A 420 17.74 -1.60 -5.49
CA GLY A 420 17.24 -2.92 -5.11
C GLY A 420 17.20 -3.11 -3.59
N PRO A 421 16.52 -4.18 -3.13
CA PRO A 421 16.41 -4.45 -1.71
C PRO A 421 17.68 -5.09 -1.12
N LYS A 422 17.84 -4.96 0.19
CA LYS A 422 18.65 -5.88 0.99
C LYS A 422 17.77 -7.07 1.35
N ALA A 423 18.13 -8.26 0.86
CA ALA A 423 17.29 -9.46 1.01
C ALA A 423 18.04 -10.61 1.67
N GLY A 424 17.32 -11.42 2.45
CA GLY A 424 17.81 -12.67 3.04
C GLY A 424 17.73 -13.84 2.07
N PRO A 425 18.00 -15.08 2.52
CA PRO A 425 17.96 -16.26 1.64
C PRO A 425 16.54 -16.57 1.14
N TYR A 426 16.47 -17.42 0.12
CA TYR A 426 15.24 -18.08 -0.29
C TYR A 426 14.98 -19.28 0.63
N ALA A 427 13.72 -19.49 1.01
CA ALA A 427 13.28 -20.70 1.70
C ALA A 427 11.85 -21.06 1.32
N THR A 428 11.53 -22.36 1.37
CA THR A 428 10.15 -22.85 1.34
C THR A 428 9.66 -22.99 2.78
N ILE A 429 8.66 -22.18 3.14
CA ILE A 429 8.10 -22.17 4.49
C ILE A 429 7.11 -23.31 4.61
N GLN A 430 7.27 -24.15 5.63
CA GLN A 430 6.39 -25.28 5.89
C GLN A 430 5.31 -24.87 6.88
N VAL A 431 4.06 -24.95 6.45
CA VAL A 431 2.87 -24.76 7.29
C VAL A 431 1.97 -25.99 7.07
N ARG A 432 1.63 -26.69 8.15
CA ARG A 432 0.96 -28.00 8.12
C ARG A 432 -0.47 -27.92 7.63
N ALA A 433 -1.18 -26.86 8.03
CA ALA A 433 -2.59 -26.65 7.72
C ALA A 433 -2.81 -25.36 6.91
N VAL A 434 -2.05 -25.18 5.82
CA VAL A 434 -2.33 -24.10 4.85
C VAL A 434 -3.70 -24.32 4.24
N ARG A 435 -4.58 -23.33 4.36
CA ARG A 435 -5.85 -23.30 3.65
C ARG A 435 -5.74 -22.35 2.46
N HIS A 436 -6.08 -22.83 1.27
CA HIS A 436 -6.08 -22.05 0.04
C HIS A 436 -7.49 -21.93 -0.55
N ALA A 437 -7.81 -20.77 -1.11
CA ALA A 437 -9.08 -20.49 -1.79
C ALA A 437 -8.97 -20.73 -3.31
N GLY A 438 -8.28 -21.80 -3.69
CA GLY A 438 -8.08 -22.21 -5.07
C GLY A 438 -7.09 -21.35 -5.87
N ARG A 439 -7.16 -21.47 -7.20
CA ARG A 439 -6.35 -20.69 -8.15
C ARG A 439 -7.08 -19.42 -8.58
N PRO A 440 -6.36 -18.39 -9.03
CA PRO A 440 -6.95 -17.20 -9.64
C PRO A 440 -7.94 -17.53 -10.77
N ILE A 441 -9.12 -16.89 -10.78
CA ILE A 441 -10.01 -17.02 -11.94
C ILE A 441 -9.42 -16.32 -13.16
N ASN A 442 -9.46 -16.98 -14.32
CA ASN A 442 -9.14 -16.34 -15.60
C ASN A 442 -10.44 -15.72 -16.15
N PHE A 443 -10.50 -14.39 -16.29
CA PHE A 443 -11.42 -13.80 -17.26
C PHE A 443 -10.64 -13.70 -18.56
N ASP A 444 -11.17 -14.28 -19.64
CA ASP A 444 -10.62 -14.06 -20.98
C ASP A 444 -10.75 -12.57 -21.30
N THR A 445 -9.64 -11.85 -21.29
CA THR A 445 -9.52 -10.54 -21.92
C THR A 445 -8.64 -10.67 -23.14
N THR A 446 -9.27 -10.93 -24.27
CA THR A 446 -8.65 -10.96 -25.60
C THR A 446 -8.30 -9.53 -26.05
N THR A 447 -7.26 -8.94 -25.47
CA THR A 447 -6.67 -7.68 -25.99
C THR A 447 -5.19 -7.61 -25.60
N ARG A 448 -4.29 -7.77 -26.58
CA ARG A 448 -2.87 -7.44 -26.44
C ARG A 448 -2.74 -5.91 -26.44
N SER A 449 -2.08 -5.33 -25.43
CA SER A 449 -1.75 -3.90 -25.38
C SER A 449 -0.77 -3.55 -26.51
N THR A 450 -1.08 -2.51 -27.29
CA THR A 450 -0.26 -2.02 -28.40
C THR A 450 0.48 -0.74 -28.01
N CYS A 451 1.52 -0.82 -27.17
CA CYS A 451 2.52 0.27 -27.09
C CYS A 451 3.54 0.23 -28.25
N GLU A 452 3.49 -0.77 -29.15
CA GLU A 452 4.36 -0.83 -30.33
C GLU A 452 4.08 0.30 -31.34
N SER A 453 2.83 0.77 -31.43
CA SER A 453 2.39 1.77 -32.43
C SER A 453 3.02 3.16 -32.24
N LEU A 454 3.34 3.54 -30.99
CA LEU A 454 3.94 4.85 -30.68
C LEU A 454 5.45 4.89 -30.91
N ILE A 455 6.13 3.74 -30.95
CA ILE A 455 7.58 3.67 -31.17
C ILE A 455 7.94 3.90 -32.65
N HIS A 456 7.04 3.59 -33.58
CA HIS A 456 7.27 3.80 -35.02
C HIS A 456 7.03 5.24 -35.50
N SER A 457 6.23 6.04 -34.77
CA SER A 457 5.90 7.41 -35.20
C SER A 457 6.93 8.48 -34.78
N ILE A 458 7.98 8.10 -34.03
CA ILE A 458 9.07 9.02 -33.62
C ILE A 458 10.31 8.87 -34.54
N LYS A 459 10.26 7.98 -35.53
CA LYS A 459 11.35 7.78 -36.51
C LYS A 459 11.02 8.27 -37.93
N SER A 460 9.96 9.05 -38.11
CA SER A 460 9.56 9.64 -39.39
C SER A 460 9.60 11.16 -39.35
#